data_AF-A0A8J6Z8Q7-F1
#
_entry.id   AF-A0A8J6Z8Q7-F1
#
_cell.length_a   1.000
_cell.length_b   1.000
_cell.length_c   1.000
_cell.angle_alpha   90.00
_cell.angle_beta   90.00
_cell.angle_gamma   90.00
#
_symmetry.space_group_name_H-M   'P 1'
#
loop_
_entity.id
_entity.type
_entity.pdbx_description
1 polymer ?
#
loop_
_entity_poly.entity_id
_entity_poly.type
_entity_poly.pdbx_seq_one_letter_code
_entity_poly.pdbx_strand_id
1 'polypeptide(L)'
;MAQQGFDINAILKQAQALQQSFEANKAKLKQETATAQVGGGMVSATVDGEKVVKEIKIAPELVQDGDVNAIEDLVVSAVNAANAQIDKKVAANMGAFASNALGGLNLGDMGNVNDLLGKFLGGPKA
;
A
#
# COMPACT_ATOMS: atom_id res chain seq x y z
N MET A 1 -45.66 1.93 -10.88
CA MET A 1 -44.34 1.32 -10.69
C MET A 1 -43.32 2.19 -11.43
N ALA A 2 -42.60 3.06 -10.72
CA ALA A 2 -41.55 3.87 -11.32
C ALA A 2 -40.29 3.03 -11.42
N GLN A 3 -39.72 2.91 -12.62
CA GLN A 3 -38.43 2.28 -12.86
C GLN A 3 -37.37 2.97 -12.00
N GLN A 4 -36.88 2.28 -10.97
CA GLN A 4 -35.59 2.56 -10.36
C GLN A 4 -34.50 2.17 -11.35
N GLY A 5 -34.23 3.04 -12.32
CA GLY A 5 -33.01 2.96 -13.12
C GLY A 5 -31.87 3.43 -12.24
N PHE A 6 -31.03 2.50 -11.77
CA PHE A 6 -29.69 2.86 -11.31
C PHE A 6 -29.07 3.79 -12.36
N ASP A 7 -28.61 4.96 -11.94
CA ASP A 7 -28.07 5.96 -12.85
C ASP A 7 -26.69 5.48 -13.34
N ILE A 8 -26.70 4.61 -14.36
CA ILE A 8 -25.52 3.94 -14.93
C ILE A 8 -24.44 4.98 -15.29
N ASN A 9 -24.85 6.18 -15.70
CA ASN A 9 -23.95 7.29 -15.98
C ASN A 9 -23.19 7.78 -14.74
N ALA A 10 -23.83 7.83 -13.57
CA ALA A 10 -23.18 8.21 -12.32
C ALA A 10 -22.19 7.12 -11.85
N ILE A 11 -22.58 5.85 -11.97
CA ILE A 11 -21.72 4.70 -11.65
C ILE A 11 -20.48 4.68 -12.55
N LEU A 12 -20.65 4.88 -13.86
CA LEU A 12 -19.54 4.93 -14.81
C LEU A 12 -18.55 6.05 -14.48
N LYS A 13 -19.05 7.25 -14.13
CA LYS A 13 -18.21 8.38 -13.72
C LYS A 13 -17.44 8.11 -12.44
N GLN A 14 -18.06 7.48 -11.44
CA GLN A 14 -17.39 7.09 -10.20
C GLN A 14 -16.33 6.02 -10.45
N ALA A 15 -16.61 5.02 -11.28
CA ALA A 15 -15.65 3.99 -11.66
C ALA A 15 -14.43 4.58 -12.42
N GLN A 16 -14.66 5.53 -13.33
CA GLN A 16 -13.59 6.24 -14.02
C GLN A 16 -12.73 7.07 -13.06
N ALA A 17 -13.35 7.80 -12.13
CA ALA A 17 -12.64 8.57 -11.11
C ALA A 17 -11.81 7.66 -10.19
N LEU A 18 -12.34 6.51 -9.81
CA LEU A 18 -11.62 5.51 -9.03
C LEU A 18 -10.41 4.97 -9.80
N GLN A 19 -10.58 4.63 -11.08
CA GLN A 19 -9.49 4.14 -11.93
C GLN A 19 -8.35 5.16 -12.03
N GLN A 20 -8.67 6.43 -12.28
CA GLN A 20 -7.67 7.51 -12.32
C GLN A 20 -6.98 7.71 -10.96
N SER A 21 -7.75 7.70 -9.88
CA SER A 21 -7.22 7.85 -8.52
C SER A 21 -6.31 6.70 -8.13
N PHE A 22 -6.61 5.48 -8.58
CA PHE A 22 -5.79 4.30 -8.35
C PHE A 22 -4.43 4.39 -9.06
N GLU A 23 -4.42 4.75 -10.35
CA GLU A 23 -3.17 4.92 -11.11
C GLU A 23 -2.32 6.07 -10.54
N ALA A 24 -2.95 7.19 -10.16
CA ALA A 24 -2.25 8.30 -9.52
C ALA A 24 -1.66 7.90 -8.15
N ASN A 25 -2.41 7.16 -7.33
CA ASN A 25 -1.93 6.67 -6.05
C ASN A 25 -0.77 5.68 -6.23
N LYS A 26 -0.88 4.75 -7.19
CA LYS A 26 0.20 3.82 -7.55
C LYS A 26 1.46 4.55 -7.99
N ALA A 27 1.35 5.59 -8.83
CA ALA A 27 2.48 6.41 -9.24
C ALA A 27 3.11 7.15 -8.05
N LYS A 28 2.30 7.67 -7.13
CA LYS A 28 2.79 8.30 -5.89
C LYS A 28 3.57 7.30 -5.03
N LEU A 29 3.04 6.09 -4.83
CA LEU A 29 3.67 5.06 -4.01
C LEU A 29 5.03 4.61 -4.53
N LYS A 30 5.26 4.67 -5.84
CA LYS A 30 6.58 4.43 -6.44
C LYS A 30 7.64 5.43 -5.99
N GLN A 31 7.24 6.68 -5.77
CA GLN A 31 8.14 7.78 -5.38
C GLN A 31 8.29 7.92 -3.87
N GLU A 32 7.43 7.29 -3.08
CA GLU A 32 7.55 7.26 -1.61
C GLU A 32 8.87 6.61 -1.19
N THR A 33 9.46 7.10 -0.12
CA THR A 33 10.72 6.59 0.42
C THR A 33 10.58 6.08 1.85
N ALA A 34 11.41 5.10 2.21
CA ALA A 34 11.58 4.64 3.58
C ALA A 34 13.06 4.52 3.91
N THR A 35 13.40 4.85 5.16
CA THR A 35 14.76 4.77 5.67
C THR A 35 14.78 3.85 6.87
N ALA A 36 15.70 2.89 6.88
CA ALA A 36 15.96 2.05 8.04
C ALA A 36 17.38 2.29 8.57
N GLN A 37 17.53 2.12 9.88
CA GLN A 37 18.80 2.22 10.58
C GLN A 37 19.10 0.90 11.29
N VAL A 38 20.36 0.50 11.31
CA VAL A 38 20.86 -0.72 11.98
C VAL A 38 22.20 -0.42 12.67
N GLY A 39 22.71 -1.38 13.45
CA GLY A 39 23.98 -1.22 14.16
C GLY A 39 23.98 -0.04 15.12
N GLY A 40 22.90 0.16 15.88
CA GLY A 40 22.77 1.30 16.81
C GLY A 40 22.64 2.67 16.14
N GLY A 41 22.32 2.71 14.83
CA GLY A 41 22.24 3.95 14.05
C GLY A 41 23.49 4.24 13.23
N MET A 42 24.51 3.37 13.30
CA MET A 42 25.76 3.56 12.57
C MET A 42 25.63 3.31 11.06
N VAL A 43 24.63 2.54 10.61
CA VAL A 43 24.34 2.36 9.18
C VAL A 43 22.87 2.64 8.92
N SER A 44 22.60 3.39 7.84
CA SER A 44 21.24 3.62 7.37
C SER A 44 21.14 3.48 5.85
N ALA A 45 19.99 3.00 5.38
CA ALA A 45 19.68 2.87 3.97
C ALA A 45 18.30 3.46 3.68
N THR A 46 18.19 4.20 2.59
CA THR A 46 16.94 4.77 2.08
C THR A 46 16.60 4.10 0.75
N VAL A 47 15.37 3.59 0.62
CA VAL A 47 14.84 2.99 -0.62
C VAL A 47 13.53 3.68 -1.02
N ASP A 48 13.22 3.66 -2.31
CA ASP A 48 11.92 4.09 -2.82
C ASP A 48 10.93 2.91 -3.01
N GLY A 49 9.69 3.24 -3.40
CA GLY A 49 8.62 2.26 -3.64
C GLY A 49 8.86 1.33 -4.82
N GLU A 50 9.83 1.63 -5.67
CA GLU A 50 10.32 0.74 -6.74
C GLU A 50 11.50 -0.13 -6.28
N LYS A 51 11.83 -0.09 -4.98
CA LYS A 51 12.94 -0.82 -4.35
C LYS A 51 14.31 -0.37 -4.84
N VAL A 52 14.41 0.86 -5.35
CA VAL A 52 15.68 1.46 -5.73
C VAL A 52 16.32 2.09 -4.50
N VAL A 53 17.57 1.74 -4.23
CA VAL A 53 18.37 2.36 -3.16
C VAL A 53 18.69 3.81 -3.57
N LYS A 54 18.32 4.75 -2.71
CA LYS A 54 18.53 6.19 -2.92
C LYS A 54 19.71 6.73 -2.14
N GLU A 55 19.96 6.17 -0.96
CA GLU A 55 21.02 6.65 -0.07
C GLU A 55 21.49 5.51 0.84
N ILE A 56 22.80 5.48 1.10
CA ILE A 56 23.41 4.68 2.17
C ILE A 56 24.29 5.65 2.98
N LYS A 57 24.16 5.63 4.30
CA LYS A 57 25.04 6.37 5.22
C LYS A 57 25.69 5.39 6.18
N ILE A 58 26.99 5.53 6.37
CA ILE A 58 27.82 4.73 7.26
C ILE A 58 28.57 5.70 8.17
N ALA A 59 28.54 5.44 9.47
CA ALA A 59 29.21 6.24 10.47
C ALA A 59 30.74 6.11 10.33
N PRO A 60 31.51 7.21 10.44
CA PRO A 60 32.96 7.19 10.28
C PRO A 60 33.67 6.21 11.23
N GLU A 61 33.11 5.98 12.41
CA GLU A 61 33.65 5.09 13.44
C GLU A 61 33.78 3.65 12.91
N LEU A 62 32.77 3.16 12.18
CA LEU A 62 32.82 1.83 11.57
C LEU A 62 33.95 1.70 10.54
N VAL A 63 34.19 2.76 9.77
CA VAL A 63 35.24 2.77 8.75
C VAL A 63 36.63 2.83 9.40
N GLN A 64 36.75 3.51 10.54
CA GLN A 64 38.01 3.62 11.30
C GLN A 64 38.40 2.30 11.97
N ASP A 65 37.42 1.54 12.47
CA ASP A 65 37.65 0.21 13.05
C ASP A 65 38.19 -0.79 12.00
N GLY A 66 37.93 -0.54 10.71
CA GLY A 66 38.51 -1.30 9.60
C GLY A 66 37.95 -2.70 9.40
N ASP A 67 36.91 -3.09 10.14
CA ASP A 67 36.23 -4.38 9.97
C ASP A 67 35.23 -4.33 8.80
N VAL A 68 35.75 -4.56 7.60
CA VAL A 68 34.98 -4.53 6.36
C VAL A 68 33.83 -5.55 6.37
N ASN A 69 34.04 -6.75 6.91
CA ASN A 69 33.01 -7.79 6.94
C ASN A 69 31.80 -7.36 7.77
N ALA A 70 32.05 -6.75 8.94
CA ALA A 70 30.97 -6.23 9.77
C ALA A 70 30.19 -5.10 9.08
N ILE A 71 30.87 -4.22 8.32
CA ILE A 71 30.22 -3.15 7.56
C ILE A 71 29.34 -3.73 6.45
N GLU A 72 29.85 -4.71 5.70
CA GLU A 72 29.10 -5.37 4.63
C GLU A 72 27.81 -6.01 5.16
N ASP A 73 27.89 -6.73 6.27
CA ASP A 73 26.73 -7.33 6.94
C ASP A 73 25.70 -6.27 7.38
N LEU A 74 26.17 -5.15 7.94
CA LEU A 74 25.30 -4.05 8.35
C LEU A 74 24.64 -3.36 7.15
N VAL A 75 25.34 -3.19 6.03
CA VAL A 75 24.75 -2.61 4.81
C VAL A 75 23.65 -3.51 4.26
N VAL A 76 23.89 -4.82 4.16
CA VAL A 76 22.88 -5.79 3.73
C VAL A 76 21.65 -5.73 4.65
N SER A 77 21.87 -5.71 5.96
CA SER A 77 20.81 -5.60 6.95
C SER A 77 20.01 -4.30 6.81
N ALA A 78 20.68 -3.16 6.61
CA ALA A 78 20.04 -1.86 6.43
C ALA A 78 19.14 -1.81 5.20
N VAL A 79 19.63 -2.31 4.05
CA VAL A 79 18.86 -2.34 2.79
C VAL A 79 17.64 -3.24 2.93
N ASN A 80 17.79 -4.43 3.52
CA ASN A 80 16.68 -5.35 3.75
C ASN A 80 15.64 -4.75 4.70
N ALA A 81 16.07 -4.09 5.77
CA ALA A 81 15.18 -3.40 6.69
C ALA A 81 14.44 -2.24 6.02
N ALA A 82 15.11 -1.45 5.17
CA ALA A 82 14.50 -0.36 4.42
C ALA A 82 13.45 -0.89 3.42
N ASN A 83 13.77 -1.99 2.72
CA ASN A 83 12.84 -2.69 1.85
C ASN A 83 11.58 -3.16 2.59
N ALA A 84 11.74 -3.76 3.77
CA ALA A 84 10.61 -4.18 4.59
C ALA A 84 9.76 -2.98 5.07
N GLN A 85 10.38 -1.84 5.37
CA GLN A 85 9.64 -0.64 5.75
C GLN A 85 8.84 -0.05 4.59
N ILE A 86 9.42 0.04 3.38
CA ILE A 86 8.67 0.55 2.24
C ILE A 86 7.52 -0.38 1.85
N ASP A 87 7.67 -1.71 1.97
CA ASP A 87 6.57 -2.66 1.75
C ASP A 87 5.41 -2.39 2.71
N LYS A 88 5.70 -2.18 3.99
CA LYS A 88 4.69 -1.84 5.00
C LYS A 88 3.99 -0.53 4.65
N LYS A 89 4.74 0.51 4.23
CA LYS A 89 4.15 1.79 3.82
C LYS A 89 3.26 1.66 2.59
N VAL A 90 3.71 0.92 1.58
CA VAL A 90 2.95 0.69 0.33
C VAL A 90 1.69 -0.11 0.63
N ALA A 91 1.78 -1.19 1.39
CA ALA A 91 0.64 -2.01 1.79
C ALA A 91 -0.38 -1.21 2.61
N ALA A 92 0.07 -0.41 3.58
CA ALA A 92 -0.80 0.44 4.39
C ALA A 92 -1.53 1.49 3.55
N ASN A 93 -0.84 2.17 2.63
CA ASN A 93 -1.47 3.13 1.73
C ASN A 93 -2.46 2.48 0.78
N MET A 94 -2.14 1.30 0.23
CA MET A 94 -3.05 0.60 -0.67
C MET A 94 -4.30 0.10 0.07
N GLY A 95 -4.14 -0.40 1.30
CA GLY A 95 -5.26 -0.78 2.17
C GLY A 95 -6.14 0.42 2.55
N ALA A 96 -5.53 1.55 2.88
CA ALA A 96 -6.26 2.80 3.15
C ALA A 96 -7.00 3.30 1.90
N PHE A 97 -6.37 3.24 0.73
CA PHE A 97 -7.02 3.58 -0.55
C PHE A 97 -8.20 2.65 -0.83
N ALA A 98 -8.03 1.33 -0.70
CA ALA A 98 -9.09 0.36 -0.93
C ALA A 98 -10.25 0.56 0.05
N SER A 99 -9.96 0.79 1.32
CA SER A 99 -10.98 1.09 2.34
C SER A 99 -11.75 2.38 2.02
N ASN A 100 -11.06 3.45 1.63
CA ASN A 100 -11.70 4.71 1.26
C ASN A 100 -12.49 4.61 -0.05
N ALA A 101 -11.96 3.87 -1.03
CA ALA A 101 -12.62 3.62 -2.31
C ALA A 101 -13.89 2.77 -2.12
N LEU A 102 -13.80 1.64 -1.41
CA LEU A 102 -14.91 0.71 -1.22
C LEU A 102 -15.91 1.18 -0.14
N GLY A 103 -15.42 1.85 0.89
CA GLY A 103 -16.25 2.49 1.92
C GLY A 103 -16.94 3.75 1.41
N GLY A 104 -16.27 4.52 0.53
CA GLY A 104 -16.86 5.66 -0.17
C GLY A 104 -17.85 5.25 -1.28
N LEU A 105 -17.70 4.06 -1.84
CA LEU A 105 -18.65 3.44 -2.77
C LEU A 105 -19.90 2.85 -2.09
N ASN A 106 -20.09 3.11 -0.78
CA ASN A 106 -21.23 2.67 0.01
C ASN A 106 -21.75 1.28 -0.43
N LEU A 107 -20.92 0.25 -0.24
CA LEU A 107 -21.37 -1.16 -0.23
C LEU A 107 -22.47 -1.43 0.81
N GLY A 108 -22.94 -0.41 1.55
CA GLY A 108 -24.19 -0.43 2.30
C GLY A 108 -25.44 -0.24 1.43
N ASP A 109 -25.34 0.31 0.22
CA ASP A 109 -26.47 0.51 -0.72
C ASP A 109 -26.58 -0.62 -1.76
N MET A 110 -25.50 -1.37 -1.98
CA MET A 110 -25.57 -2.72 -2.54
C MET A 110 -25.84 -3.70 -1.41
N GLY A 111 -27.13 -3.93 -1.15
CA GLY A 111 -27.63 -4.80 -0.09
C GLY A 111 -26.74 -6.00 0.19
N ASN A 112 -26.31 -6.06 1.46
CA ASN A 112 -25.71 -7.19 2.16
C ASN A 112 -25.51 -8.44 1.30
N VAL A 113 -24.26 -8.84 1.07
CA VAL A 113 -23.91 -10.07 0.33
C VAL A 113 -24.63 -11.30 0.90
N ASN A 114 -24.96 -11.29 2.19
CA ASN A 114 -25.77 -12.31 2.87
C ASN A 114 -27.26 -12.30 2.42
N ASP A 115 -27.82 -11.12 2.11
CA ASP A 115 -29.18 -10.92 1.61
C ASP A 115 -29.28 -11.30 0.11
N LEU A 116 -28.21 -11.05 -0.64
CA LEU A 116 -28.06 -11.46 -2.05
C LEU A 116 -27.87 -12.98 -2.18
N LEU A 117 -27.11 -13.60 -1.27
CA LEU A 117 -26.99 -15.06 -1.15
C LEU A 117 -28.32 -15.71 -0.73
N GLY A 118 -29.05 -15.11 0.22
CA GLY A 118 -30.36 -15.57 0.65
C GLY A 118 -31.43 -15.54 -0.46
N LYS A 119 -31.39 -14.52 -1.33
CA LYS A 119 -32.29 -14.41 -2.49
C LYS A 119 -31.95 -15.37 -3.64
N PHE A 120 -30.67 -15.72 -3.82
CA PHE A 120 -30.23 -16.61 -4.90
C PHE A 120 -30.35 -18.10 -4.58
N LEU A 121 -30.23 -18.49 -3.31
CA LEU A 121 -30.21 -19.89 -2.89
C LEU A 121 -31.57 -20.41 -2.37
N GLY A 122 -32.63 -19.59 -2.50
CA GLY A 122 -34.00 -19.96 -2.16
C GLY A 122 -34.42 -19.39 -0.82
N GLY A 123 -35.30 -18.39 -0.86
CA GLY A 123 -36.00 -17.94 0.33
C GLY A 123 -36.84 -19.07 0.94
N PRO A 124 -37.02 -19.13 2.27
CA PRO A 124 -38.07 -19.94 2.87
C PRO A 124 -39.42 -19.38 2.44
N LYS A 125 -40.26 -20.23 1.86
CA LYS A 125 -41.72 -20.04 1.88
C LYS A 125 -42.16 -20.12 3.35
N ALA A 126 -42.58 -19.01 3.93
CA ALA A 126 -43.53 -18.94 5.04
C ALA A 126 -44.12 -17.53 5.07
#